data_AF-A0AAD7ZX03-F1
#
_entry.id   AF-A0AAD7ZX03-F1
#
_cell.length_a   1.000
_cell.length_b   1.000
_cell.length_c   1.000
_cell.angle_alpha   90.00
_cell.angle_beta   90.00
_cell.angle_gamma   90.00
#
_symmetry.space_group_name_H-M   'P 1'
#
loop_
_entity.id
_entity.type
_entity.pdbx_description
1 polymer ?
#
loop_
_entity_poly.entity_id
_entity_poly.type
_entity_poly.pdbx_seq_one_letter_code
_entity_poly.pdbx_strand_id
1 'polypeptide(L)'
;MCLVSGEENNSRYRGYILVGDRYLCMLCQHTFNTLPILSRHIAAKHQKQQSVFFCDKCNRYFKTKWSLSTHNSRYHKNYSDSLTHDASNQ
;
A
#
# COMPACT_ATOMS: atom_id res chain seq x y z
N MET A 1 -19.26 2.78 -26.24
CA MET A 1 -18.67 1.43 -26.36
C MET A 1 -17.82 1.20 -25.12
N CYS A 2 -18.28 0.37 -24.18
CA CYS A 2 -17.55 0.04 -22.96
C CYS A 2 -17.53 -1.48 -22.83
N LEU A 3 -16.47 -2.11 -23.34
CA LEU A 3 -16.24 -3.54 -23.13
C LEU A 3 -15.31 -3.68 -21.93
N VAL A 4 -15.88 -3.98 -20.76
CA VAL A 4 -15.11 -4.50 -19.63
C VAL A 4 -15.31 -6.00 -19.58
N SER A 5 -14.52 -6.73 -20.38
CA SER A 5 -14.40 -8.18 -20.24
C SER A 5 -13.83 -8.48 -18.86
N GLY A 6 -14.64 -9.13 -18.03
CA GLY A 6 -14.26 -9.55 -16.69
C GLY A 6 -13.44 -10.83 -16.75
N GLU A 7 -12.38 -10.86 -15.95
CA GLU A 7 -11.85 -12.10 -15.39
C GLU A 7 -11.72 -11.87 -13.87
N GLU A 8 -12.51 -12.63 -13.12
CA GLU A 8 -12.52 -12.61 -11.67
C GLU A 8 -11.31 -13.35 -11.12
N ASN A 9 -10.36 -12.63 -10.51
CA ASN A 9 -9.82 -13.07 -9.22
C ASN A 9 -9.10 -11.94 -8.46
N ASN A 10 -9.53 -11.74 -7.21
CA ASN A 10 -8.91 -10.93 -6.16
C ASN A 10 -9.15 -9.40 -6.17
N SER A 11 -10.38 -9.03 -5.82
CA SER A 11 -10.71 -8.04 -4.78
C SER A 11 -9.61 -7.05 -4.35
N ARG A 12 -9.53 -5.86 -4.98
CA ARG A 12 -9.80 -4.60 -4.22
C ARG A 12 -9.80 -3.25 -4.96
N TYR A 13 -9.33 -3.06 -6.20
CA TYR A 13 -9.32 -1.69 -6.77
C TYR A 13 -9.59 -1.58 -8.28
N ARG A 14 -10.80 -1.15 -8.67
CA ARG A 14 -11.10 -0.56 -9.99
C ARG A 14 -10.79 0.93 -9.99
N GLY A 15 -9.50 1.26 -10.05
CA GLY A 15 -8.99 2.64 -9.97
C GLY A 15 -8.59 3.26 -11.32
N TYR A 16 -9.01 2.70 -12.46
CA TYR A 16 -8.58 3.17 -13.77
C TYR A 16 -9.61 2.95 -14.88
N ILE A 17 -9.45 3.71 -15.97
CA ILE A 17 -10.20 3.55 -17.22
C ILE A 17 -9.24 3.56 -18.42
N LEU A 18 -9.66 2.99 -19.55
CA LEU A 18 -8.93 3.04 -20.81
C LEU A 18 -9.43 4.23 -21.64
N VAL A 19 -8.53 5.15 -22.01
CA VAL A 19 -8.80 6.33 -22.84
C VAL A 19 -7.93 6.25 -24.09
N GLY A 20 -8.52 5.81 -25.21
CA GLY A 20 -7.75 5.42 -26.40
C GLY A 20 -6.86 4.21 -26.10
N ASP A 21 -5.56 4.31 -26.39
CA ASP A 21 -4.55 3.27 -26.11
C ASP A 21 -3.81 3.48 -24.77
N ARG A 22 -4.35 4.31 -23.87
CA ARG A 22 -3.72 4.64 -22.58
C ARG A 22 -4.63 4.33 -21.40
N TYR A 23 -4.01 3.94 -20.29
CA TYR A 23 -4.64 3.65 -19.01
C TYR A 23 -4.59 4.89 -18.11
N LEU A 24 -5.74 5.45 -17.77
CA LEU A 24 -5.88 6.60 -16.88
C LEU A 24 -6.15 6.16 -15.44
N CYS A 25 -5.35 6.60 -14.49
CA CYS A 25 -5.63 6.44 -13.07
C CYS A 25 -6.73 7.41 -12.63
N MET A 26 -7.84 6.91 -12.08
CA MET A 26 -8.95 7.74 -11.59
C MET A 26 -8.65 8.43 -10.25
N LEU A 27 -7.58 8.03 -9.56
CA LEU A 27 -7.22 8.56 -8.23
C LEU A 27 -6.36 9.83 -8.32
N CYS A 28 -5.63 10.04 -9.42
CA CYS A 28 -4.79 11.22 -9.63
C CYS A 28 -4.71 11.68 -11.09
N GLN A 29 -5.50 11.09 -11.99
CA GLN A 29 -5.61 11.45 -13.41
C GLN A 29 -4.31 11.32 -14.21
N HIS A 30 -3.34 10.54 -13.73
CA HIS A 30 -2.16 10.20 -14.52
C HIS A 30 -2.43 9.10 -15.55
N THR A 31 -1.92 9.29 -16.77
CA THR A 31 -2.03 8.31 -17.86
C THR A 31 -0.77 7.46 -17.99
N PHE A 32 -0.97 6.19 -18.30
CA PHE A 32 0.07 5.20 -18.51
C PHE A 32 -0.17 4.45 -19.81
N ASN A 33 0.89 3.96 -20.42
CA ASN A 33 0.87 3.25 -21.69
C ASN A 33 0.60 1.75 -21.51
N THR A 34 0.75 1.23 -20.29
CA THR A 34 0.49 -0.19 -19.99
C THR A 34 -0.14 -0.36 -18.61
N LEU A 35 -0.98 -1.39 -18.50
CA LEU A 35 -1.64 -1.81 -17.26
C LEU A 35 -0.66 -2.14 -16.10
N PRO A 36 0.46 -2.88 -16.28
CA PRO A 36 1.39 -3.16 -15.18
C PRO A 36 2.04 -1.90 -14.59
N ILE A 37 2.34 -0.89 -15.40
CA ILE A 37 2.93 0.36 -14.91
C ILE A 37 1.90 1.12 -14.05
N LEU A 38 0.65 1.19 -14.52
CA LEU A 38 -0.45 1.78 -13.77
C LEU A 38 -0.70 1.02 -12.46
N SER A 39 -0.72 -0.32 -12.49
CA SER A 39 -0.96 -1.14 -11.29
C SER A 39 0.10 -0.85 -10.22
N ARG A 40 1.38 -0.82 -10.60
CA ARG A 40 2.48 -0.42 -9.70
C ARG A 40 2.31 1.02 -9.20
N HIS A 41 1.87 1.94 -10.05
CA HIS A 41 1.58 3.31 -9.64
C HIS A 41 0.50 3.36 -8.56
N ILE A 42 -0.61 2.64 -8.73
CA ILE A 42 -1.70 2.55 -7.75
C ILE A 42 -1.17 1.97 -6.44
N ALA A 43 -0.42 0.86 -6.49
CA ALA A 43 0.18 0.25 -5.30
C ALA A 43 1.21 1.15 -4.58
N ALA A 44 1.93 2.00 -5.31
CA ALA A 44 2.96 2.86 -4.72
C ALA A 44 2.42 4.18 -4.18
N LYS A 45 1.39 4.75 -4.84
CA LYS A 45 0.91 6.12 -4.57
C LYS A 45 -0.44 6.16 -3.89
N HIS A 46 -1.31 5.20 -4.17
CA HIS A 46 -2.71 5.23 -3.76
C HIS A 46 -3.10 4.13 -2.79
N GLN A 47 -2.37 3.02 -2.82
CA GLN A 47 -2.42 2.06 -1.73
C GLN A 47 -1.75 2.76 -0.54
N LYS A 48 -2.59 3.22 0.41
CA LYS A 48 -2.14 3.46 1.77
C LYS A 48 -1.48 2.15 2.18
N GLN A 49 -0.14 2.12 2.23
CA GLN A 49 0.56 1.10 2.98
C GLN A 49 -0.06 1.19 4.36
N GLN A 50 -0.90 0.22 4.70
CA GLN A 50 -1.39 0.09 6.06
C GLN A 50 -0.11 0.06 6.87
N SER A 51 0.05 1.06 7.73
CA SER A 51 1.22 1.12 8.60
C SER A 51 1.03 -0.01 9.60
N VAL A 52 1.33 -1.23 9.17
CA VAL A 52 0.94 -2.46 9.86
C VAL A 52 1.74 -2.68 11.14
N PHE A 53 2.85 -1.96 11.29
CA PHE A 53 3.72 -2.05 12.45
C PHE A 53 3.55 -0.80 13.31
N PHE A 54 3.13 -0.95 14.57
CA PHE A 54 3.05 0.16 15.51
C PHE A 54 3.98 -0.06 16.71
N CYS A 55 4.44 1.03 17.30
CA CYS A 55 5.19 1.00 18.55
C CYS A 55 4.23 1.12 19.73
N ASP A 56 4.17 0.11 20.59
CA ASP A 56 3.32 0.10 21.79
C ASP A 56 3.68 1.20 22.82
N LYS A 57 4.93 1.70 22.80
CA LYS A 57 5.40 2.70 23.77
C LYS A 57 5.05 4.14 23.42
N CYS A 58 4.94 4.47 22.14
CA CYS A 58 4.63 5.82 21.68
C CYS A 58 3.45 5.87 20.70
N ASN A 59 2.78 4.75 20.50
CA ASN A 59 1.65 4.55 19.59
C ASN A 59 1.88 5.03 18.15
N ARG A 60 3.15 5.00 17.71
CA ARG A 60 3.55 5.48 16.39
C ARG A 60 3.50 4.36 15.37
N TYR A 61 2.95 4.66 14.20
CA TYR A 61 2.80 3.71 13.11
C TYR A 61 3.94 3.79 12.11
N PHE A 62 4.33 2.63 11.58
CA PHE A 62 5.44 2.44 10.65
C PHE A 62 5.01 1.53 9.50
N LYS A 63 5.56 1.81 8.32
CA LYS A 63 5.27 1.08 7.08
C LYS A 63 6.02 -0.26 6.98
N THR A 64 7.11 -0.42 7.73
CA THR A 64 7.96 -1.62 7.69
C THR A 64 8.46 -2.00 9.08
N LYS A 65 8.71 -3.30 9.29
CA LYS A 65 9.35 -3.83 10.50
C LYS A 65 10.72 -3.20 10.77
N TRP A 66 11.50 -2.96 9.70
CA TRP A 66 12.82 -2.32 9.82
C TRP A 66 12.70 -0.91 10.42
N SER A 67 11.75 -0.11 9.93
CA SER A 67 11.52 1.25 10.43
C SER A 67 11.10 1.25 11.90
N LEU A 68 10.24 0.31 12.31
CA LEU A 68 9.86 0.14 13.72
C LEU A 68 11.07 -0.28 14.57
N SER A 69 11.85 -1.28 14.13
CA SER A 69 13.03 -1.76 14.85
C SER A 69 14.07 -0.65 15.06
N THR A 70 14.35 0.12 14.01
CA THR A 70 15.26 1.28 14.08
C THR A 70 14.72 2.34 15.05
N HIS A 71 13.41 2.59 15.03
CA HIS A 71 12.79 3.51 15.98
C HIS A 71 12.92 3.01 17.43
N ASN A 72 12.62 1.74 17.70
CA ASN A 72 12.76 1.16 19.03
C ASN A 72 14.22 1.20 19.49
N SER A 73 15.18 0.85 18.65
CA SER A 73 16.61 0.93 18.99
C SER A 73 17.06 2.35 19.35
N ARG A 74 16.54 3.37 18.65
CA ARG A 74 16.91 4.77 18.86
C ARG A 74 16.20 5.45 20.04
N TYR A 75 14.92 5.17 20.21
CA TYR A 75 14.05 5.88 21.17
C TYR A 75 13.64 5.03 22.37
N HIS A 76 13.77 3.70 22.28
CA HIS A 76 13.33 2.72 23.29
C HIS A 76 14.45 1.67 23.51
N LYS A 77 15.62 2.11 23.99
CA LYS A 77 16.92 1.41 24.08
C LYS A 77 16.99 0.04 24.79
N ASN A 78 15.88 -0.65 25.08
CA ASN A 78 15.86 -1.98 25.70
C ASN A 78 14.79 -2.93 25.11
N TYR A 79 14.23 -2.62 23.93
CA TYR A 79 13.17 -3.43 23.31
C TYR A 79 13.75 -4.28 22.16
N SER A 80 14.59 -5.25 22.51
CA SER A 80 15.15 -6.25 21.58
C SER A 80 14.35 -7.55 21.62
N ASP A 81 13.01 -7.48 21.64
CA ASP A 81 12.18 -8.65 21.37
C ASP A 81 11.19 -8.34 20.26
N SER A 82 11.20 -9.22 19.26
CA SER A 82 10.69 -9.02 17.91
C SER A 82 9.17 -9.16 17.79
N LEU A 83 8.40 -8.58 18.71
CA LEU A 83 6.94 -8.60 18.64
C LEU A 83 6.46 -7.49 17.69
N THR A 84 6.59 -7.76 16.40
CA THR A 84 5.77 -7.10 15.37
C THR A 84 4.35 -7.58 15.52
N HIS A 85 3.53 -6.83 16.25
CA HIS A 85 2.08 -6.99 16.17
C HIS A 85 1.64 -6.32 14.87
N ASP A 86 1.39 -7.15 13.86
CA ASP A 86 0.65 -6.75 12.67
C ASP A 86 -0.76 -6.41 13.13
N ALA A 87 -1.28 -5.24 12.76
CA ALA A 87 -2.61 -4.76 13.15
C ALA A 87 -3.76 -5.54 12.46
N SER A 88 -3.63 -6.85 12.37
CA SER A 88 -4.64 -7.79 11.87
C SER A 88 -5.27 -8.56 13.03
N ASN A 89 -5.83 -7.87 14.03
CA ASN A 89 -6.93 -8.43 14.84
C ASN A 89 -7.63 -7.35 15.69
N GLN A 90 -8.77 -6.85 15.21
CA GLN A 90 -10.03 -6.72 15.97
C GLN A 90 -11.17 -6.43 14.98
#